data_AF-A0A9Q0XNE7-F1
#
_entry.id   AF-A0A9Q0XNE7-F1
#
_cell.length_a   1.000
_cell.length_b   1.000
_cell.length_c   1.000
_cell.angle_alpha   90.00
_cell.angle_beta   90.00
_cell.angle_gamma   90.00
#
_symmetry.space_group_name_H-M   'P 1'
#
loop_
_entity.id
_entity.type
_entity.pdbx_description
1 polymer ?
#
loop_
_entity_poly.entity_id
_entity_poly.type
_entity_poly.pdbx_seq_one_letter_code
_entity_poly.pdbx_strand_id
1 'polypeptide(L)'
;MAASEKCTIFMQILEATHYNKRDGDTRNIASSLMLKLKSFQFICSLVTWLKILTKINVVSKILQKPDVVLPEAVKMIEQAKNNLATMRTDSAFDSMLLEATSIAEEIECETVFTSIGQPRPRKRFFSYEHADEKITDPQNNFKVNFYFHLFDVAITKLNERFELLRQLCIFTKYRQMEKIRGRPEKSSVSEIATETDF
;
A
#
# COMPACT_ATOMS: atom_id res chain seq x y z
N MET A 1 13.75 11.55 8.63
CA MET A 1 14.56 11.21 9.83
C MET A 1 14.32 9.78 10.31
N ALA A 2 13.21 9.43 10.98
CA ALA A 2 13.07 8.10 11.62
C ALA A 2 13.12 6.86 10.69
N ALA A 3 12.84 7.01 9.40
CA ALA A 3 12.97 5.90 8.43
C ALA A 3 14.41 5.75 7.90
N SER A 4 15.11 6.87 7.66
CA SER A 4 16.52 6.89 7.26
C SER A 4 17.39 6.26 8.37
N GLU A 5 17.21 6.69 9.62
CA GLU A 5 17.93 6.14 10.77
C GLU A 5 17.77 4.62 10.91
N LYS A 6 16.56 4.09 10.69
CA LYS A 6 16.30 2.65 10.77
C LYS A 6 16.98 1.88 9.64
N CYS A 7 17.01 2.43 8.42
CA CYS A 7 17.75 1.85 7.31
C CYS A 7 19.25 1.83 7.61
N THR A 8 19.81 2.93 8.13
CA THR A 8 21.23 3.03 8.48
C THR A 8 21.64 2.02 9.54
N ILE A 9 20.85 1.86 10.60
CA ILE A 9 21.09 0.87 11.66
C ILE A 9 21.07 -0.56 11.08
N PHE A 10 20.09 -0.88 10.23
CA PHE A 10 20.00 -2.21 9.62
C PHE A 10 21.22 -2.51 8.73
N MET A 11 21.69 -1.53 7.97
CA MET A 11 22.86 -1.65 7.11
C MET A 11 24.15 -1.84 7.93
N GLN A 12 24.32 -1.08 9.01
CA GLN A 12 25.45 -1.21 9.92
C GLN A 12 25.49 -2.59 10.61
N ILE A 13 24.33 -3.10 11.04
CA ILE A 13 24.24 -4.46 11.62
C ILE A 13 24.67 -5.50 10.60
N LEU A 14 24.19 -5.41 9.35
CA LEU A 14 24.57 -6.34 8.29
C LEU A 14 26.06 -6.29 7.95
N GLU A 15 26.63 -5.09 7.88
CA GLU A 15 28.06 -4.90 7.68
C GLU A 15 28.86 -5.52 8.83
N ALA A 16 28.44 -5.33 10.08
CA ALA A 16 29.05 -6.01 11.22
C ALA A 16 28.93 -7.56 11.11
N THR A 17 27.81 -8.10 10.62
CA THR A 17 27.67 -9.56 10.41
C THR A 17 28.55 -10.11 9.29
N HIS A 18 28.82 -9.32 8.25
CA HIS A 18 29.74 -9.68 7.16
C HIS A 18 31.16 -9.92 7.70
N TYR A 19 31.62 -9.09 8.64
CA TYR A 19 32.95 -9.20 9.24
C TYR A 19 33.07 -10.30 10.30
N ASN A 20 31.97 -10.75 10.93
CA ASN A 20 32.04 -11.44 12.23
C ASN A 20 31.71 -12.95 12.26
N LYS A 21 31.86 -13.70 11.16
CA LYS A 21 31.72 -15.17 11.19
C LYS A 21 32.82 -15.93 10.41
N ARG A 22 33.20 -17.09 10.98
CA ARG A 22 34.16 -18.08 10.46
C ARG A 22 33.61 -18.93 9.30
N ASP A 23 32.31 -18.87 9.04
CA ASP A 23 31.61 -19.66 8.02
C ASP A 23 31.52 -18.88 6.69
N GLY A 24 32.08 -19.46 5.63
CA GLY A 24 32.18 -18.85 4.31
C GLY A 24 30.81 -18.65 3.65
N ASP A 25 29.86 -19.56 3.86
CA ASP A 25 28.54 -19.47 3.26
C ASP A 25 27.72 -18.33 3.87
N THR A 26 27.77 -18.21 5.20
CA THR A 26 27.12 -17.09 5.90
C THR A 26 27.68 -15.74 5.46
N ARG A 27 28.99 -15.63 5.24
CA ARG A 27 29.63 -14.39 4.75
C ARG A 27 29.18 -14.06 3.33
N ASN A 28 29.15 -15.05 2.45
CA ASN A 28 28.73 -14.86 1.06
C ASN A 28 27.25 -14.44 0.97
N ILE A 29 26.38 -15.05 1.79
CA ILE A 29 24.96 -14.66 1.89
C ILE A 29 24.86 -13.21 2.37
N ALA A 30 25.53 -12.86 3.48
CA ALA A 30 25.50 -11.51 4.03
C ALA A 30 26.02 -10.46 3.02
N SER A 31 27.10 -10.75 2.31
CA SER A 31 27.66 -9.90 1.25
C SER A 31 26.66 -9.70 0.11
N SER A 32 26.09 -10.79 -0.40
CA SER A 32 25.10 -10.74 -1.49
C SER A 32 23.83 -9.97 -1.10
N LEU A 33 23.41 -10.09 0.16
CA LEU A 33 22.27 -9.36 0.69
C LEU A 33 22.59 -7.87 0.83
N MET A 34 23.77 -7.52 1.35
CA MET A 34 24.21 -6.14 1.48
C MET A 34 24.26 -5.43 0.12
N LEU A 35 24.75 -6.10 -0.92
CA LEU A 35 24.74 -5.55 -2.29
C LEU A 35 23.31 -5.28 -2.79
N LYS A 36 22.36 -6.18 -2.51
CA LYS A 36 20.95 -5.97 -2.89
C LYS A 36 20.32 -4.82 -2.11
N LEU A 37 20.62 -4.69 -0.83
CA LEU A 37 20.07 -3.64 0.04
C LEU A 37 20.64 -2.26 -0.30
N LYS A 38 21.89 -2.19 -0.79
CA LYS A 38 22.51 -0.96 -1.32
C LYS A 38 22.04 -0.60 -2.74
N SER A 39 21.20 -1.42 -3.38
CA SER A 39 20.71 -1.12 -4.72
C SER A 39 19.65 -0.01 -4.70
N PHE A 40 19.71 0.88 -5.68
CA PHE A 40 18.71 1.95 -5.85
C PHE A 40 17.28 1.39 -5.96
N GLN A 41 17.11 0.28 -6.67
CA GLN A 41 15.82 -0.42 -6.79
C GLN A 41 15.23 -0.79 -5.43
N PHE A 42 16.06 -1.24 -4.49
CA PHE A 42 15.61 -1.58 -3.15
C PHE A 42 15.16 -0.33 -2.38
N ILE A 43 15.91 0.76 -2.48
CA ILE A 43 15.54 2.05 -1.86
C ILE A 43 14.19 2.55 -2.43
N CYS A 44 14.03 2.58 -3.75
CA CYS A 44 12.75 2.94 -4.38
C CYS A 44 11.59 2.04 -3.93
N SER A 45 11.86 0.73 -3.79
CA SER A 45 10.89 -0.24 -3.28
C SER A 45 10.46 0.06 -1.86
N LEU A 46 11.43 0.37 -0.98
CA LEU A 46 11.16 0.73 0.42
C LEU A 46 10.37 2.02 0.55
N VAL A 47 10.74 3.07 -0.19
CA VAL A 47 10.02 4.36 -0.19
C VAL A 47 8.57 4.13 -0.63
N THR A 48 8.36 3.39 -1.72
CA THR A 48 7.02 3.04 -2.22
C THR A 48 6.22 2.27 -1.16
N TRP A 49 6.83 1.25 -0.56
CA TRP A 49 6.20 0.43 0.47
C TRP A 49 5.83 1.21 1.72
N LEU A 50 6.71 2.11 2.19
CA LEU A 50 6.46 2.95 3.35
C LEU A 50 5.25 3.87 3.13
N LYS A 51 5.12 4.45 1.93
CA LYS A 51 3.96 5.29 1.61
C LYS A 51 2.66 4.50 1.65
N ILE A 52 2.63 3.29 1.06
CA ILE A 52 1.46 2.39 1.09
C ILE A 52 1.10 2.05 2.53
N LEU A 53 2.07 1.57 3.33
CA LEU A 53 1.86 1.21 4.72
C LEU A 53 1.33 2.37 5.56
N THR A 54 1.82 3.58 5.32
CA THR A 54 1.37 4.77 6.04
C THR A 54 -0.12 5.04 5.80
N LYS A 55 -0.60 4.88 4.56
CA LYS A 55 -2.03 5.04 4.23
C LYS A 55 -2.88 3.92 4.85
N ILE A 56 -2.41 2.67 4.79
CA ILE A 56 -3.11 1.52 5.37
C ILE A 56 -3.16 1.60 6.90
N ASN A 57 -2.08 2.07 7.53
CA ASN A 57 -1.98 2.19 8.99
C ASN A 57 -3.05 3.12 9.57
N VAL A 58 -3.40 4.20 8.87
CA VAL A 58 -4.51 5.09 9.29
C VAL A 58 -5.81 4.31 9.40
N VAL A 59 -6.15 3.53 8.38
CA VAL A 59 -7.35 2.68 8.37
C VAL A 59 -7.27 1.60 9.45
N SER A 60 -6.11 0.97 9.61
CA SER A 60 -5.88 -0.06 10.62
C SER A 60 -6.14 0.48 12.03
N LYS A 61 -5.65 1.68 12.34
CA LYS A 61 -5.89 2.32 13.63
C LYS A 61 -7.37 2.59 13.88
N ILE A 62 -8.10 3.04 12.86
CA ILE A 62 -9.55 3.30 12.97
C ILE A 62 -10.31 2.00 13.24
N LEU A 63 -10.00 0.94 12.50
CA LEU A 63 -10.65 -0.36 12.65
C LEU A 63 -10.34 -1.06 13.98
N GLN A 64 -9.26 -0.67 14.66
CA GLN A 64 -8.86 -1.24 15.95
C GLN A 64 -9.37 -0.42 17.15
N LYS A 65 -10.03 0.72 16.93
CA LYS A 65 -10.65 1.47 18.04
C LYS A 65 -11.80 0.63 18.65
N PRO A 66 -12.04 0.70 19.96
CA PRO A 66 -13.18 0.01 20.57
C PRO A 66 -14.53 0.53 20.04
N ASP A 67 -14.60 1.83 19.74
CA ASP A 67 -15.81 2.52 19.29
C ASP A 67 -15.84 2.72 17.76
N VAL A 68 -15.70 1.65 16.97
CA VAL A 68 -15.74 1.78 15.51
C VAL A 68 -17.14 2.09 15.01
N VAL A 69 -17.31 3.26 14.38
CA VAL A 69 -18.50 3.60 13.62
C VAL A 69 -18.38 3.02 12.20
N LEU A 70 -19.20 2.01 11.89
CA LEU A 70 -19.10 1.24 10.64
C LEU A 70 -19.16 2.09 9.35
N PRO A 71 -20.07 3.09 9.21
CA PRO A 71 -20.06 4.01 8.07
C PRO A 71 -18.77 4.83 7.93
N GLU A 72 -18.18 5.24 9.06
CA GLU A 72 -16.93 6.00 9.08
C GLU A 72 -15.76 5.12 8.65
N ALA A 73 -15.70 3.89 9.15
CA ALA A 73 -14.71 2.91 8.75
C ALA A 73 -14.75 2.62 7.24
N VAL A 74 -15.94 2.41 6.67
CA VAL A 74 -16.11 2.20 5.21
C VAL A 74 -15.65 3.43 4.42
N LYS A 75 -16.03 4.64 4.85
CA LYS A 75 -15.58 5.88 4.21
C LYS A 75 -14.04 5.96 4.22
N MET A 76 -13.41 5.57 5.32
CA MET A 76 -11.96 5.64 5.47
C MET A 76 -11.21 4.61 4.62
N ILE A 77 -11.78 3.41 4.46
CA ILE A 77 -11.28 2.39 3.53
C ILE A 77 -11.33 2.90 2.09
N GLU A 78 -12.44 3.50 1.66
CA GLU A 78 -12.57 4.07 0.31
C GLU A 78 -11.61 5.24 0.09
N GLN A 79 -11.39 6.09 1.11
CA GLN A 79 -10.38 7.14 1.04
C GLN A 79 -8.97 6.57 0.90
N ALA A 80 -8.62 5.51 1.64
CA ALA A 80 -7.32 4.86 1.51
C ALA A 80 -7.13 4.25 0.12
N LYS A 81 -8.17 3.61 -0.44
CA LYS A 81 -8.17 3.11 -1.82
C LYS A 81 -7.94 4.23 -2.83
N ASN A 82 -8.67 5.33 -2.72
CA ASN A 82 -8.51 6.48 -3.61
C ASN A 82 -7.11 7.07 -3.50
N ASN A 83 -6.54 7.15 -2.30
CA ASN A 83 -5.17 7.59 -2.10
C ASN A 83 -4.14 6.66 -2.77
N LEU A 84 -4.35 5.34 -2.74
CA LEU A 84 -3.48 4.40 -3.46
C LEU A 84 -3.63 4.55 -4.98
N ALA A 85 -4.84 4.81 -5.47
CA ALA A 85 -5.10 5.04 -6.88
C ALA A 85 -4.45 6.34 -7.40
N THR A 86 -4.45 7.42 -6.62
CA THR A 86 -3.77 8.67 -7.02
C THR A 86 -2.25 8.54 -7.04
N MET A 87 -1.69 7.66 -6.21
CA MET A 87 -0.26 7.33 -6.22
C MET A 87 0.15 6.46 -7.44
N ARG A 88 -0.80 5.78 -8.08
CA ARG A 88 -0.59 4.99 -9.29
C ARG A 88 -0.60 5.88 -10.56
N THR A 89 0.20 6.94 -10.55
CA THR A 89 0.35 7.90 -11.65
C THR A 89 1.83 8.11 -11.97
N ASP A 90 2.13 8.57 -13.19
CA ASP A 90 3.51 8.84 -13.62
C ASP A 90 4.15 9.96 -12.79
N SER A 91 3.40 11.03 -12.50
CA SER A 91 3.90 12.14 -11.67
C SER A 91 4.21 11.72 -10.23
N ALA A 92 3.42 10.81 -9.66
CA ALA A 92 3.69 10.26 -8.33
C ALA A 92 4.92 9.34 -8.35
N PHE A 93 5.16 8.63 -9.45
CA PHE A 93 6.38 7.84 -9.65
C PHE A 93 7.62 8.75 -9.71
N ASP A 94 7.57 9.84 -10.46
CA ASP A 94 8.69 10.79 -10.55
C ASP A 94 8.97 11.45 -9.20
N SER A 95 7.92 11.82 -8.44
CA SER A 95 8.07 12.31 -7.07
C SER A 95 8.68 11.27 -6.12
N MET A 96 8.32 9.99 -6.27
CA MET A 96 8.92 8.89 -5.51
C MET A 96 10.40 8.72 -5.86
N LEU A 97 10.77 8.83 -7.14
CA LEU A 97 12.16 8.78 -7.56
C LEU A 97 12.99 9.90 -6.93
N LEU A 98 12.49 11.15 -6.93
CA LEU A 98 13.19 12.27 -6.29
C LEU A 98 13.43 12.03 -4.80
N GLU A 99 12.43 11.51 -4.08
CA GLU A 99 12.56 11.16 -2.66
C GLU A 99 13.56 10.01 -2.45
N ALA A 100 13.52 8.98 -3.29
CA ALA A 100 14.46 7.87 -3.24
C ALA A 100 15.89 8.31 -3.57
N THR A 101 16.08 9.23 -4.51
CA THR A 101 17.39 9.82 -4.84
C THR A 101 17.95 10.57 -3.65
N SER A 102 17.14 11.43 -3.00
CA SER A 102 17.58 12.16 -1.81
C SER A 102 17.99 11.22 -0.66
N ILE A 103 17.25 10.12 -0.45
CA ILE A 103 17.60 9.11 0.56
C ILE A 103 18.87 8.33 0.16
N ALA A 104 19.02 8.01 -1.12
CA ALA A 104 20.20 7.30 -1.61
C ALA A 104 21.47 8.15 -1.47
N GLU A 105 21.39 9.46 -1.72
CA GLU A 105 22.47 10.42 -1.47
C GLU A 105 22.84 10.49 0.01
N GLU A 106 21.85 10.49 0.92
CA GLU A 106 22.08 10.48 2.38
C GLU A 106 22.80 9.20 2.85
N ILE A 107 22.56 8.07 2.19
CA ILE A 107 23.12 6.75 2.54
C ILE A 107 24.35 6.41 1.67
N GLU A 108 24.84 7.38 0.87
CA GLU A 108 26.00 7.21 -0.03
C GLU A 108 25.87 6.00 -0.98
N CYS A 109 24.65 5.75 -1.46
CA CYS A 109 24.34 4.68 -2.41
C CYS A 109 24.23 5.20 -3.85
N GLU A 110 24.64 4.38 -4.81
CA GLU A 110 24.52 4.71 -6.23
C GLU A 110 23.04 4.81 -6.66
N THR A 111 22.67 5.88 -7.35
CA THR A 111 21.30 6.20 -7.77
C THR A 111 20.92 5.63 -9.15
N VAL A 112 21.68 4.64 -9.61
CA VAL A 112 21.51 4.07 -10.96
C VAL A 112 20.70 2.78 -10.88
N PHE A 113 19.71 2.65 -11.77
CA PHE A 113 19.02 1.38 -11.97
C PHE A 113 19.98 0.39 -12.65
N THR A 114 20.49 -0.55 -11.87
CA THR A 114 21.33 -1.63 -12.40
C THR A 114 20.48 -2.55 -13.28
N SER A 115 20.93 -2.78 -14.52
CA SER A 115 20.33 -3.79 -15.38
C SER A 115 20.54 -5.16 -14.75
N ILE A 116 19.45 -5.79 -14.30
CA ILE A 116 19.49 -7.19 -13.88
C ILE A 116 19.79 -7.98 -15.16
N GLY A 117 20.97 -8.62 -15.21
CA GLY A 117 21.46 -9.34 -16.39
C GLY A 117 20.36 -10.13 -17.08
N GLN A 118 20.21 -9.92 -18.38
CA GLN A 118 19.02 -10.39 -19.10
C GLN A 118 18.80 -11.89 -18.87
N PRO A 119 17.60 -12.30 -18.40
CA PRO A 119 17.31 -13.71 -18.26
C PRO A 119 17.46 -14.37 -19.62
N ARG A 120 18.24 -15.47 -19.65
CA ARG A 120 18.54 -16.25 -20.85
C ARG A 120 17.24 -16.41 -21.66
N PRO A 121 17.26 -16.08 -22.97
CA PRO A 121 16.05 -16.21 -23.78
C PRO A 121 15.52 -17.64 -23.68
N ARG A 122 14.20 -17.76 -23.47
CA ARG A 122 13.54 -19.08 -23.49
C ARG A 122 13.83 -19.74 -24.83
N LYS A 123 14.20 -21.01 -24.78
CA LYS A 123 14.40 -21.82 -25.99
C LYS A 123 13.04 -21.94 -26.69
N ARG A 124 12.93 -21.39 -27.89
CA ARG A 124 11.70 -21.47 -28.70
C ARG A 124 11.62 -22.84 -29.34
N PHE A 125 10.43 -23.44 -29.34
CA PHE A 125 10.18 -24.71 -30.01
C PHE A 125 9.59 -24.51 -31.41
N PHE A 126 8.94 -23.37 -31.66
CA PHE A 126 8.27 -23.08 -32.93
C PHE A 126 8.66 -21.70 -33.49
N SER A 127 8.76 -21.61 -34.83
CA SER A 127 9.19 -20.41 -35.56
C SER A 127 8.16 -19.30 -35.62
N TYR A 128 6.89 -19.59 -35.35
CA TYR A 128 5.80 -18.59 -35.31
C TYR A 128 5.67 -17.89 -33.95
N GLU A 129 6.41 -18.33 -32.92
CA GLU A 129 6.42 -17.67 -31.61
C GLU A 129 7.18 -16.35 -31.68
N HIS A 130 6.45 -15.24 -31.57
CA HIS A 130 7.03 -13.93 -31.32
C HIS A 130 7.59 -13.89 -29.88
N ALA A 131 8.76 -13.28 -29.67
CA ALA A 131 9.21 -13.04 -28.30
C ALA A 131 8.34 -11.93 -27.69
N ASP A 132 7.98 -12.11 -26.42
CA ASP A 132 7.53 -10.97 -25.61
C ASP A 132 8.64 -9.89 -25.66
N GLU A 133 8.28 -8.71 -26.13
CA GLU A 133 9.17 -7.55 -26.11
C GLU A 133 9.43 -7.18 -24.65
N LYS A 134 10.65 -7.48 -24.17
CA LYS A 134 11.06 -7.11 -22.82
C LYS A 134 11.35 -5.62 -22.79
N ILE A 135 10.91 -4.96 -21.72
CA ILE A 135 11.30 -3.57 -21.45
C ILE A 135 12.81 -3.54 -21.25
N THR A 136 13.52 -2.91 -22.20
CA THR A 136 14.99 -2.82 -22.21
C THR A 136 15.51 -1.82 -21.17
N ASP A 137 14.75 -0.75 -20.91
CA ASP A 137 15.12 0.27 -19.93
C ASP A 137 14.84 -0.21 -18.49
N PRO A 138 15.88 -0.32 -17.62
CA PRO A 138 15.73 -0.77 -16.24
C PRO A 138 14.75 0.08 -15.42
N GLN A 139 14.69 1.39 -15.64
CA GLN A 139 13.79 2.28 -14.92
C GLN A 139 12.34 2.04 -15.31
N ASN A 140 12.03 1.99 -16.61
CA ASN A 140 10.70 1.62 -17.09
C ASN A 140 10.30 0.20 -16.69
N ASN A 141 11.26 -0.74 -16.64
CA ASN A 141 11.01 -2.09 -16.17
C ASN A 141 10.55 -2.09 -14.70
N PHE A 142 11.26 -1.35 -13.84
CA PHE A 142 10.88 -1.17 -12.45
C PHE A 142 9.51 -0.48 -12.32
N LYS A 143 9.26 0.57 -13.10
CA LYS A 143 8.00 1.31 -13.11
C LYS A 143 6.80 0.42 -13.42
N VAL A 144 6.88 -0.37 -14.49
CA VAL A 144 5.76 -1.21 -14.95
C VAL A 144 5.63 -2.48 -14.12
N ASN A 145 6.71 -3.26 -14.00
CA ASN A 145 6.66 -4.61 -13.43
C ASN A 145 6.64 -4.61 -11.90
N PHE A 146 7.17 -3.56 -11.26
CA PHE A 146 7.19 -3.45 -9.80
C PHE A 146 6.24 -2.37 -9.30
N TYR A 147 6.47 -1.10 -9.64
CA TYR A 147 5.75 0.02 -9.02
C TYR A 147 4.23 -0.05 -9.28
N PHE A 148 3.79 -0.05 -10.55
CA PHE A 148 2.36 -0.12 -10.85
C PHE A 148 1.74 -1.45 -10.44
N HIS A 149 2.44 -2.56 -10.66
CA HIS A 149 1.98 -3.88 -10.21
C HIS A 149 1.72 -3.91 -8.69
N LEU A 150 2.62 -3.31 -7.89
CA LEU A 150 2.48 -3.26 -6.44
C LEU A 150 1.22 -2.48 -6.02
N PHE A 151 0.94 -1.33 -6.65
CA PHE A 151 -0.29 -0.58 -6.38
C PHE A 151 -1.54 -1.34 -6.82
N ASP A 152 -1.51 -2.00 -7.97
CA ASP A 152 -2.62 -2.79 -8.48
C ASP A 152 -2.96 -3.94 -7.51
N VAL A 153 -1.94 -4.65 -7.02
CA VAL A 153 -2.10 -5.69 -6.01
C VAL A 153 -2.63 -5.09 -4.70
N ALA A 154 -2.05 -3.99 -4.21
CA ALA A 154 -2.48 -3.36 -2.96
C ALA A 154 -3.95 -2.91 -3.00
N ILE A 155 -4.37 -2.26 -4.10
CA ILE A 155 -5.75 -1.82 -4.32
C ILE A 155 -6.71 -3.01 -4.39
N THR A 156 -6.33 -4.05 -5.15
CA THR A 156 -7.15 -5.26 -5.31
C THR A 156 -7.33 -5.96 -3.97
N LYS A 157 -6.25 -6.18 -3.23
CA LYS A 157 -6.30 -6.83 -1.91
C LYS A 157 -7.04 -6.01 -0.88
N LEU A 158 -6.93 -4.68 -0.92
CA LEU A 158 -7.70 -3.80 -0.05
C LEU A 158 -9.20 -3.90 -0.35
N ASN A 159 -9.59 -3.96 -1.62
CA ASN A 159 -10.99 -4.16 -2.00
C ASN A 159 -11.51 -5.52 -1.55
N GLU A 160 -10.82 -6.60 -1.88
CA GLU A 160 -11.22 -7.98 -1.54
C GLU A 160 -11.42 -8.13 -0.03
N ARG A 161 -10.48 -7.63 0.78
CA ARG A 161 -10.51 -7.79 2.23
C ARG A 161 -11.71 -7.13 2.90
N PHE A 162 -12.16 -5.99 2.39
CA PHE A 162 -13.19 -5.17 3.04
C PHE A 162 -14.57 -5.23 2.38
N GLU A 163 -14.76 -6.15 1.44
CA GLU A 163 -16.04 -6.33 0.74
C GLU A 163 -17.20 -6.64 1.70
N LEU A 164 -17.00 -7.60 2.62
CA LEU A 164 -18.02 -7.94 3.61
C LEU A 164 -18.37 -6.77 4.54
N LEU A 165 -17.38 -5.96 4.91
CA LEU A 165 -17.60 -4.77 5.76
C LEU A 165 -18.52 -3.76 5.06
N ARG A 166 -18.36 -3.55 3.75
CA ARG A 166 -19.24 -2.70 2.94
C ARG A 166 -20.67 -3.24 2.92
N GLN A 167 -20.83 -4.53 2.70
CA GLN A 167 -22.15 -5.19 2.68
C GLN A 167 -22.87 -5.06 4.03
N LEU A 168 -22.16 -5.29 5.14
CA LEU A 168 -22.69 -5.09 6.49
C LEU A 168 -23.11 -3.62 6.73
N CYS A 169 -22.33 -2.65 6.25
CA CYS A 169 -22.68 -1.23 6.37
C CYS A 169 -23.98 -0.91 5.62
N ILE A 170 -24.17 -1.48 4.44
CA ILE A 170 -25.40 -1.34 3.66
C ILE A 170 -26.60 -1.98 4.40
N PHE A 171 -26.45 -3.22 4.88
CA PHE A 171 -27.50 -3.93 5.61
C PHE A 171 -27.93 -3.20 6.88
N THR A 172 -26.97 -2.71 7.66
CA THR A 172 -27.25 -1.95 8.89
C THR A 172 -27.99 -0.64 8.60
N LYS A 173 -27.67 0.05 7.50
CA LYS A 173 -28.44 1.23 7.04
C LYS A 173 -29.88 0.86 6.71
N TYR A 174 -30.12 -0.20 5.93
CA TYR A 174 -31.48 -0.64 5.61
C TYR A 174 -32.29 -1.00 6.86
N ARG A 175 -31.70 -1.74 7.79
CA ARG A 175 -32.35 -2.11 9.06
C ARG A 175 -32.73 -0.88 9.90
N GLN A 176 -31.91 0.17 9.91
CA GLN A 176 -32.26 1.42 10.58
C GLN A 176 -33.44 2.12 9.89
N MET A 177 -33.45 2.14 8.55
CA MET A 177 -34.56 2.73 7.78
C MET A 177 -35.89 1.99 8.00
N GLU A 178 -35.88 0.67 8.08
CA GLU A 178 -37.09 -0.13 8.37
C GLU A 178 -37.66 0.17 9.76
N LYS A 179 -36.80 0.37 10.77
CA LYS A 179 -37.23 0.79 12.12
C LYS A 179 -37.87 2.18 12.14
N ILE A 180 -37.40 3.09 11.30
CA ILE A 180 -37.99 4.43 11.16
C ILE A 180 -39.35 4.34 10.47
N ARG A 181 -39.47 3.52 9.41
CA ARG A 181 -40.73 3.30 8.69
C ARG A 181 -41.81 2.62 9.52
N GLY A 182 -41.43 1.79 10.50
CA GLY A 182 -42.35 1.08 11.40
C GLY A 182 -42.78 1.84 12.65
N ARG A 183 -42.35 3.10 12.84
CA ARG A 183 -42.73 3.90 14.02
C ARG A 183 -44.07 4.60 13.75
N PRO A 184 -45.17 4.29 14.50
CA PRO A 184 -46.43 5.02 14.32
C PRO A 184 -46.20 6.49 14.67
N GLU A 185 -46.71 7.39 13.81
CA GLU A 185 -46.80 8.82 14.12
C GLU A 185 -47.49 8.97 15.47
N LYS A 186 -46.81 9.59 16.44
CA LYS A 186 -47.50 10.06 17.64
C LYS A 186 -48.46 11.15 17.18
N SER A 187 -49.74 10.81 17.11
CA SER A 187 -50.84 11.73 16.90
C SER A 187 -50.77 12.86 17.93
N SER A 188 -50.31 14.02 17.51
CA SER A 188 -50.56 15.28 18.20
C SER A 188 -51.98 15.74 17.88
N VAL A 189 -53.00 15.00 18.33
CA VAL A 189 -54.40 15.43 18.35
C VAL A 189 -55.13 14.72 19.49
N SER A 190 -55.17 15.32 20.68
CA SER A 190 -56.34 15.30 21.60
C SER A 190 -55.96 15.89 22.96
N GLU A 191 -55.94 17.22 23.06
CA GLU A 191 -56.18 17.94 24.33
C GLU A 191 -56.50 19.43 24.01
N ILE A 192 -57.51 19.65 23.18
CA ILE A 192 -58.24 20.92 23.11
C ILE A 192 -59.73 20.56 22.97
N ALA A 193 -60.31 20.04 24.05
CA ALA A 193 -61.74 19.98 24.22
C ALA A 193 -62.03 19.78 25.70
N THR A 194 -62.09 20.89 26.44
CA THR A 194 -63.09 21.20 27.47
C THR A 194 -62.62 22.43 28.22
N GLU A 195 -63.05 23.62 27.79
CA GLU A 195 -63.41 24.74 28.67
C GLU A 195 -64.02 25.86 27.82
N THR A 196 -65.26 25.60 27.38
CA THR A 196 -66.24 26.65 27.12
C THR A 196 -67.59 26.09 27.56
N ASP A 197 -68.01 26.41 28.77
CA ASP A 197 -69.41 26.51 29.14
C ASP A 197 -69.54 27.54 30.27
N PHE A 198 -70.26 28.62 29.92
CA PHE A 198 -71.07 29.55 30.72
C PHE A 198 -70.69 29.91 32.16
#